data_AF-A0AAX2AEM5-F1
#
_entry.id   AF-A0AAX2AEM5-F1
#
_cell.length_a   1.000
_cell.length_b   1.000
_cell.length_c   1.000
_cell.angle_alpha   90.00
_cell.angle_beta   90.00
_cell.angle_gamma   90.00
#
_symmetry.space_group_name_H-M   'P 1'
#
loop_
_entity.id
_entity.type
_entity.pdbx_description
1 polymer ?
#
loop_
_entity_poly.entity_id
_entity_poly.type
_entity_poly.pdbx_seq_one_letter_code
_entity_poly.pdbx_strand_id
1 'polypeptide(L)'
;MLEERTLDFIKKQILDLNDFSYKLEDDGEYIYIIFSEALGKDIEKEFTFKLIDETLFMHTTSYGWKPVEKGAANKYFWIELLK
;
A
#
# COMPACT_ATOMS: atom_id res chain seq x y z
N MET A 1 -4.64 -3.90 14.42
CA MET A 1 -5.66 -3.08 13.71
C MET A 1 -5.08 -2.39 12.48
N LEU A 2 -4.00 -1.59 12.60
CA LEU A 2 -3.34 -0.97 11.42
C LEU A 2 -2.80 -2.03 10.45
N GLU A 3 -2.08 -3.03 10.96
CA GLU A 3 -1.52 -4.14 10.15
C GLU A 3 -2.60 -4.91 9.39
N GLU A 4 -3.61 -5.38 10.11
CA GLU A 4 -4.74 -6.10 9.53
C GLU A 4 -5.42 -5.31 8.40
N ARG A 5 -5.68 -4.01 8.60
CA ARG A 5 -6.30 -3.14 7.58
C ARG A 5 -5.39 -2.87 6.41
N THR A 6 -4.09 -2.73 6.66
CA THR A 6 -3.08 -2.56 5.61
C THR A 6 -3.02 -3.81 4.74
N LEU A 7 -2.93 -4.99 5.35
CA LEU A 7 -2.91 -6.26 4.63
C LEU A 7 -4.22 -6.52 3.88
N ASP A 8 -5.38 -6.21 4.47
CA ASP A 8 -6.67 -6.30 3.78
C ASP A 8 -6.74 -5.35 2.58
N PHE A 9 -6.26 -4.11 2.73
CA PHE A 9 -6.17 -3.16 1.61
C PHE A 9 -5.27 -3.68 0.49
N ILE A 10 -4.05 -4.12 0.80
CA ILE A 10 -3.09 -4.66 -0.19
C ILE A 10 -3.69 -5.88 -0.89
N LYS A 11 -4.22 -6.85 -0.13
CA LYS A 11 -4.87 -8.05 -0.68
C LYS A 11 -6.00 -7.69 -1.64
N LYS A 12 -6.85 -6.71 -1.30
CA LYS A 12 -7.92 -6.25 -2.19
C LYS A 12 -7.41 -5.58 -3.47
N GLN A 13 -6.28 -4.89 -3.41
CA GLN A 13 -5.70 -4.30 -4.62
C GLN A 13 -5.18 -5.40 -5.54
N ILE A 14 -4.36 -6.32 -5.03
CA ILE A 14 -3.67 -7.31 -5.88
C ILE A 14 -4.45 -8.62 -6.07
N LEU A 15 -5.70 -8.68 -5.60
CA LEU A 15 -6.53 -9.89 -5.67
C LEU A 15 -6.63 -10.38 -7.12
N ASP A 16 -6.54 -11.69 -7.31
CA ASP A 16 -6.59 -12.37 -8.62
C ASP A 16 -5.42 -12.05 -9.57
N LEU A 17 -4.42 -11.31 -9.11
CA LEU A 17 -3.18 -11.07 -9.83
C LEU A 17 -2.05 -11.87 -9.18
N ASN A 18 -1.55 -12.85 -9.92
CA ASN A 18 -0.29 -13.51 -9.58
C ASN A 18 0.89 -12.56 -9.90
N ASP A 19 2.08 -12.86 -9.39
CA ASP A 19 3.34 -12.13 -9.66
C ASP A 19 3.51 -10.80 -8.88
N PHE A 20 3.19 -10.82 -7.58
CA PHE A 20 3.53 -9.75 -6.64
C PHE A 20 4.35 -10.30 -5.47
N SER A 21 5.44 -9.61 -5.15
CA SER A 21 6.27 -9.89 -3.99
C SER A 21 6.45 -8.62 -3.17
N TYR A 22 6.13 -8.67 -1.88
CA TYR A 22 6.33 -7.57 -0.95
C TYR A 22 6.69 -8.05 0.45
N LYS A 23 7.32 -7.16 1.21
CA LYS A 23 7.58 -7.33 2.65
C LYS A 23 6.79 -6.29 3.44
N LEU A 24 6.43 -6.66 4.66
CA LEU A 24 5.83 -5.77 5.64
C LEU A 24 6.86 -5.48 6.72
N GLU A 25 7.02 -4.21 7.06
CA GLU A 25 7.79 -3.76 8.22
C GLU A 25 6.89 -2.87 9.10
N ASP A 26 7.06 -2.97 10.42
CA ASP A 26 6.29 -2.22 11.42
C ASP A 26 7.27 -1.57 12.40
N ASP A 27 7.16 -0.25 12.59
CA ASP A 27 7.98 0.52 13.53
C ASP A 27 7.21 0.94 14.81
N GLY A 28 5.96 0.52 14.95
CA GLY A 28 5.05 0.84 16.06
C GLY A 28 4.14 2.05 15.82
N GLU A 29 4.49 2.95 14.89
CA GLU A 29 3.66 4.09 14.49
C GLU A 29 3.11 3.92 13.06
N TYR A 30 3.94 3.35 12.19
CA TYR A 30 3.72 3.18 10.76
C TYR A 30 3.92 1.74 10.34
N ILE A 31 3.24 1.38 9.25
CA ILE A 31 3.51 0.13 8.52
C ILE A 31 4.05 0.46 7.15
N TYR A 32 5.11 -0.22 6.76
CA TYR A 32 5.75 -0.08 5.47
C TYR A 32 5.49 -1.34 4.66
N ILE A 33 5.01 -1.16 3.43
CA ILE A 33 4.92 -2.23 2.44
C ILE A 33 5.96 -1.96 1.37
N ILE A 34 6.94 -2.86 1.28
CA ILE A 34 8.07 -2.77 0.35
C ILE A 34 7.85 -3.80 -0.74
N PHE A 35 7.41 -3.36 -1.91
CA PHE A 35 7.27 -4.20 -3.09
C PHE A 35 8.62 -4.40 -3.76
N SER A 36 8.98 -5.67 -4.00
CA SER A 36 10.15 -6.08 -4.77
C SER A 36 9.76 -6.59 -6.16
N GLU A 37 8.49 -6.95 -6.37
CA GLU A 37 7.98 -7.43 -7.65
C GLU A 37 6.51 -7.01 -7.83
N ALA A 38 6.16 -6.56 -9.02
CA ALA A 38 4.77 -6.37 -9.45
C ALA A 38 4.60 -6.73 -10.93
N LEU A 39 3.61 -7.58 -11.22
CA LEU A 39 3.28 -8.03 -12.58
C LEU A 39 4.49 -8.63 -13.31
N GLY A 40 5.29 -9.44 -12.61
CA GLY A 40 6.46 -10.14 -13.16
C GLY A 40 7.64 -9.21 -13.47
N LYS A 41 7.66 -7.99 -12.93
CA LYS A 41 8.78 -7.05 -13.03
C LYS A 41 9.37 -6.77 -11.67
N ASP A 42 10.69 -6.79 -11.61
CA ASP A 42 11.44 -6.29 -10.46
C ASP A 42 11.20 -4.78 -10.32
N ILE A 43 10.76 -4.38 -9.13
CA ILE A 43 10.52 -2.99 -8.77
C ILE A 43 11.06 -2.74 -7.35
N GLU A 44 11.23 -1.47 -6.99
CA GLU A 44 11.53 -1.07 -5.62
C GLU A 44 10.58 0.07 -5.24
N LYS A 45 9.49 -0.29 -4.56
CA LYS A 45 8.44 0.66 -4.18
C LYS A 45 8.08 0.49 -2.71
N GLU A 46 8.06 1.60 -2.00
CA GLU A 46 7.64 1.65 -0.60
C GLU A 46 6.35 2.45 -0.45
N PHE A 47 5.43 1.90 0.34
CA PHE A 47 4.24 2.59 0.81
C PHE A 47 4.20 2.61 2.32
N THR A 48 3.98 3.78 2.91
CA THR A 48 3.79 3.94 4.35
C THR A 48 2.31 4.03 4.68
N PHE A 49 1.87 3.35 5.72
CA PHE A 49 0.49 3.33 6.16
C PHE A 49 0.37 3.79 7.62
N LYS A 50 -0.73 4.49 7.91
CA LYS A 50 -1.16 4.80 9.28
C LYS A 50 -2.66 4.92 9.39
N LEU A 51 -3.16 4.91 10.63
CA LEU A 51 -4.55 5.24 10.95
C LEU A 51 -4.63 6.67 11.47
N ILE A 52 -5.57 7.45 10.94
CA ILE A 52 -5.98 8.75 11.49
C ILE A 52 -7.50 8.73 11.56
N ASP A 53 -8.07 8.92 12.76
CA ASP A 53 -9.52 8.91 13.01
C ASP A 53 -10.20 7.70 12.34
N GLU A 54 -9.68 6.50 12.62
CA GLU A 54 -10.14 5.22 12.07
C GLU A 54 -10.12 5.11 10.54
N THR A 55 -9.47 6.03 9.82
CA THR A 55 -9.30 5.97 8.36
C THR A 55 -7.88 5.54 8.05
N LEU A 56 -7.71 4.54 7.17
CA LEU A 56 -6.41 4.12 6.68
C LEU A 56 -5.90 5.11 5.65
N PHE A 57 -4.73 5.67 5.93
CA PHE A 57 -3.99 6.52 5.01
C PHE A 57 -2.79 5.78 4.46
N MET A 58 -2.54 5.99 3.17
CA MET A 58 -1.33 5.55 2.49
C MET A 58 -0.52 6.79 2.08
N HIS A 59 0.76 6.80 2.40
CA HIS A 59 1.72 7.75 1.89
C HIS A 59 2.42 7.18 0.67
N THR A 60 2.66 8.04 -0.30
CA THR A 60 3.48 7.77 -1.48
C THR A 60 4.45 8.93 -1.64
N THR A 61 5.59 8.69 -2.26
CA THR A 61 6.56 9.75 -2.56
C THR A 61 5.99 10.81 -3.50
N SER A 62 5.15 10.43 -4.47
CA SER A 62 4.60 11.40 -5.45
C SER A 62 3.32 12.11 -4.98
N TYR A 63 2.50 11.52 -4.10
CA TYR A 63 1.16 12.05 -3.78
C TYR A 63 0.91 12.34 -2.30
N GLY A 64 1.87 12.02 -1.42
CA GLY A 64 1.73 12.20 0.02
C GLY A 64 0.63 11.32 0.61
N TRP A 65 0.07 11.74 1.75
CA TRP A 65 -0.99 11.01 2.46
C TRP A 65 -2.34 11.07 1.73
N LYS A 66 -2.91 9.90 1.45
CA LYS A 66 -4.25 9.74 0.86
C LYS A 66 -5.09 8.75 1.66
N PRO A 67 -6.38 9.05 1.92
CA PRO A 67 -7.27 8.12 2.59
C PRO A 67 -7.71 7.02 1.62
N VAL A 68 -7.19 5.80 1.76
CA VAL A 68 -7.30 4.76 0.73
C VAL A 68 -8.54 3.87 0.83
N GLU A 69 -9.27 3.93 1.93
CA GLU A 69 -10.52 3.17 2.12
C GLU A 69 -11.77 3.90 1.64
N LYS A 70 -11.66 5.18 1.24
CA LYS A 70 -12.79 6.03 0.87
C LYS A 70 -12.70 6.46 -0.59
N GLY A 71 -13.62 5.98 -1.41
CA GLY A 71 -13.82 6.45 -2.80
C GLY A 71 -12.70 6.05 -3.77
N ALA A 72 -12.39 6.94 -4.72
CA ALA A 72 -11.47 6.67 -5.84
C ALA A 72 -9.97 6.90 -5.50
N ALA A 73 -9.61 7.06 -4.22
CA ALA A 73 -8.24 7.36 -3.81
C ALA A 73 -7.30 6.15 -3.87
N ASN A 74 -7.83 4.92 -3.92
CA ASN A 74 -7.03 3.72 -4.14
C ASN A 74 -6.28 3.75 -5.48
N LYS A 75 -6.71 4.56 -6.47
CA LYS A 75 -5.97 4.75 -7.73
C LYS A 75 -4.52 5.18 -7.52
N TYR A 76 -4.21 5.90 -6.45
CA TYR A 76 -2.86 6.37 -6.16
C TYR A 76 -1.91 5.21 -5.83
N PHE A 77 -2.43 4.09 -5.33
CA PHE A 77 -1.65 2.87 -5.15
C PHE A 77 -1.10 2.39 -6.50
N TRP A 78 -1.99 2.22 -7.48
CA TRP A 78 -1.62 1.73 -8.80
C TRP A 78 -0.72 2.68 -9.58
N ILE A 79 -1.03 3.99 -9.52
CA ILE A 79 -0.24 4.99 -10.23
C ILE A 79 1.19 5.04 -9.68
N GLU A 80 1.39 4.94 -8.36
CA GLU A 80 2.74 4.96 -7.78
C GLU A 80 3.48 3.63 -7.99
N LEU A 81 2.77 2.50 -7.87
CA LEU A 81 3.37 1.17 -8.01
C LEU A 81 3.91 0.92 -9.42
N LEU A 82 3.18 1.36 -10.45
CA LEU A 82 3.49 1.08 -11.86
C LEU A 82 4.30 2.18 -12.56
N LYS A 83 4.61 3.28 -11.88
CA LYS A 83 5.43 4.39 -12.40
C LYS A 83 6.92 4.08 -12.30
#